data_AF-A0A8C6NIZ8-F1
#
_entry.id   AF-A0A8C6NIZ8-F1
#
_cell.length_a   1.000
_cell.length_b   1.000
_cell.length_c   1.000
_cell.angle_alpha   90.00
_cell.angle_beta   90.00
_cell.angle_gamma   90.00
#
_symmetry.space_group_name_H-M   'P 1'
#
loop_
_entity.id
_entity.type
_entity.pdbx_description
1 polymer ?
#
loop_
_entity_poly.entity_id
_entity_poly.type
_entity_poly.pdbx_seq_one_letter_code
_entity_poly.pdbx_strand_id
1 'polypeptide(L)'
;MLFLFSSEGPTSPLLVHLAGIDLTQEGRLWLQKNLTPAQTVWLKLISREGNMLHCLVSQSKQGTMWSFCTNEELLRLGLARTAPIAGVPPDSRLYWRLHRRLHRAEVKAERKGRGLWKEANLWERTSKALRDSPLFRLMRGIFQRTE
;
A
#
# COMPACT_ATOMS: atom_id res chain seq x y z
N MET A 1 4.61 -5.75 10.77
CA MET A 1 4.91 -4.67 11.73
C MET A 1 3.65 -4.35 12.51
N LEU A 2 3.80 -4.02 13.78
CA LEU A 2 2.75 -3.97 14.79
C LEU A 2 2.52 -2.51 15.20
N PHE A 3 1.27 -2.04 15.21
CA PHE A 3 0.90 -0.73 15.71
C PHE A 3 0.42 -0.86 17.15
N LEU A 4 0.91 0.02 18.03
CA LEU A 4 0.45 0.11 19.41
C LEU A 4 -0.61 1.19 19.49
N PHE A 5 -1.86 0.82 19.74
CA PHE A 5 -2.94 1.77 20.00
C PHE A 5 -3.29 1.75 21.49
N SER A 6 -3.36 2.92 22.12
CA SER A 6 -3.76 3.03 23.54
C SER A 6 -5.26 3.34 23.63
N SER A 7 -5.95 2.63 24.52
CA SER A 7 -7.30 2.96 24.99
C SER A 7 -7.18 3.65 26.35
N GLU A 8 -8.00 4.66 26.65
CA GLU A 8 -7.95 5.33 27.96
C GLU A 8 -8.32 4.34 29.09
N GLY A 9 -7.36 4.08 29.98
CA GLY A 9 -7.37 3.09 31.06
C GLY A 9 -5.95 2.81 31.58
N PRO A 10 -5.74 1.93 32.58
CA PRO A 10 -4.40 1.53 33.02
C PRO A 10 -3.82 0.54 31.99
N THR A 11 -3.32 1.07 30.87
CA THR A 11 -3.40 0.36 29.58
C THR A 11 -2.06 -0.19 29.09
N SER A 12 -1.98 -1.51 28.95
CA SER A 12 -1.03 -2.16 28.05
C SER A 12 -1.41 -1.82 26.59
N PRO A 13 -0.47 -1.39 25.74
CA PRO A 13 -0.79 -0.99 24.38
C PRO A 13 -1.35 -2.16 23.56
N LEU A 14 -2.41 -1.91 22.78
CA LEU A 14 -3.02 -2.91 21.90
C LEU A 14 -2.20 -3.08 20.63
N LEU A 15 -1.81 -4.31 20.37
CA LEU A 15 -1.03 -4.68 19.21
C LEU A 15 -1.94 -4.92 18.00
N VAL A 16 -1.84 -4.04 17.00
CA VAL A 16 -2.70 -4.06 15.81
C VAL A 16 -1.89 -4.25 14.54
N HIS A 17 -2.35 -5.17 13.70
CA HIS A 17 -1.86 -5.41 12.36
C HIS A 17 -2.90 -4.99 11.32
N LEU A 18 -2.45 -4.39 10.22
CA LEU A 18 -3.34 -4.01 9.12
C LEU A 18 -3.75 -5.26 8.35
N ALA A 19 -5.01 -5.66 8.47
CA ALA A 19 -5.52 -6.87 7.86
C ALA A 19 -5.45 -6.83 6.32
N GLY A 20 -5.05 -7.95 5.73
CA GLY A 20 -5.13 -8.22 4.29
C GLY A 20 -4.10 -7.47 3.43
N ILE A 21 -3.07 -6.89 4.04
CA ILE A 21 -2.02 -6.19 3.33
C ILE A 21 -0.63 -6.54 3.87
N ASP A 22 0.35 -6.56 2.98
CA ASP A 22 1.76 -6.60 3.33
C ASP A 22 2.41 -5.23 3.05
N LEU A 23 3.08 -4.68 4.06
CA LEU A 23 3.61 -3.32 4.05
C LEU A 23 5.05 -3.29 3.55
N THR A 24 5.29 -2.43 2.56
CA THR A 24 6.66 -2.14 2.13
C THR A 24 7.32 -1.13 3.06
N GLN A 25 8.62 -0.94 2.92
CA GLN A 25 9.35 0.02 3.74
C GLN A 25 8.83 1.45 3.54
N GLU A 26 8.52 1.83 2.31
CA GLU A 26 7.90 3.13 1.99
C GLU A 26 6.51 3.28 2.64
N GLY A 27 5.70 2.20 2.64
CA GLY A 27 4.40 2.20 3.31
C GLY A 27 4.49 2.39 4.81
N ARG A 28 5.54 1.87 5.46
CA ARG A 28 5.79 2.09 6.90
C ARG A 28 6.10 3.55 7.20
N LEU A 29 6.99 4.16 6.42
CA LEU A 29 7.33 5.59 6.55
C LEU A 29 6.10 6.46 6.30
N TRP A 30 5.30 6.10 5.30
CA TRP A 30 4.05 6.80 5.03
C TRP A 30 3.09 6.72 6.22
N LEU A 31 2.93 5.54 6.84
CA LEU A 31 2.07 5.40 8.03
C LEU A 31 2.55 6.26 9.19
N GLN A 32 3.85 6.25 9.50
CA GLN A 32 4.41 7.07 10.57
C GLN A 32 4.20 8.58 10.34
N LYS A 33 4.19 9.01 9.08
CA LYS A 33 3.94 10.41 8.71
C LYS A 33 2.46 10.79 8.74
N ASN A 34 1.57 9.85 8.40
CA ASN A 34 0.13 10.13 8.21
C ASN A 34 -0.74 9.77 9.41
N LEU A 35 -0.27 8.90 10.31
CA LEU A 35 -0.93 8.60 11.58
C LEU A 35 -0.20 9.34 12.69
N THR A 36 -0.81 10.40 13.23
CA THR A 36 -0.23 11.06 14.40
C THR A 36 -0.53 10.24 15.66
N PRO A 37 0.39 10.19 16.65
CA PRO A 37 0.20 9.37 17.86
C PRO A 37 -1.08 9.69 18.66
N ALA A 38 -1.57 10.93 18.59
CA ALA A 38 -2.79 11.37 19.26
C ALA A 38 -4.05 11.30 18.37
N GLN A 39 -3.93 10.75 17.16
CA GLN A 39 -5.05 10.71 16.22
C GLN A 39 -6.05 9.60 16.60
N THR A 40 -7.31 9.98 16.77
CA THR A 40 -8.38 9.00 16.91
C THR A 40 -8.59 8.25 15.59
N VAL A 41 -8.51 6.92 15.66
CA VAL A 41 -8.77 6.04 14.53
C VAL A 41 -9.87 5.04 14.85
N TRP A 42 -10.59 4.61 13.84
CA TRP A 42 -11.60 3.56 13.95
C TRP A 42 -10.97 2.22 13.60
N LEU A 43 -10.98 1.30 14.55
CA LEU A 43 -10.50 -0.07 14.36
C LEU A 43 -11.69 -0.99 14.14
N LYS A 44 -11.74 -1.63 12.97
CA LYS A 44 -12.67 -2.73 12.72
C LYS A 44 -11.91 -4.04 12.83
N LEU A 45 -12.13 -4.75 13.92
CA LEU A 45 -11.56 -6.08 14.17
C LEU A 45 -12.04 -7.06 13.10
N ILE A 46 -11.10 -7.77 12.49
CA ILE A 46 -11.34 -8.82 11.50
C ILE A 46 -11.08 -10.19 12.08
N SER A 47 -9.95 -10.34 12.77
CA SER A 47 -9.58 -11.56 13.46
C SER A 47 -8.56 -11.25 14.56
N ARG A 48 -8.29 -12.23 15.42
CA ARG A 48 -7.31 -12.13 16.50
C ARG A 48 -6.39 -13.35 16.45
N GLU A 49 -5.10 -13.09 16.61
CA GLU A 49 -4.06 -14.10 16.65
C GLU A 49 -3.19 -13.85 17.90
N GLY A 50 -3.46 -14.61 18.95
CA GLY A 50 -2.84 -14.39 20.27
C GLY A 50 -3.15 -12.99 20.81
N ASN A 51 -2.11 -12.16 20.97
CA ASN A 51 -2.25 -10.76 21.41
C ASN A 51 -2.31 -9.75 20.24
N MET A 52 -2.17 -10.21 19.00
CA MET A 52 -2.23 -9.37 17.82
C MET A 52 -3.66 -9.32 17.26
N LEU A 53 -4.17 -8.11 17.04
CA LEU A 53 -5.45 -7.87 16.40
C LEU A 53 -5.25 -7.54 14.93
N HIS A 54 -5.89 -8.29 14.04
CA HIS A 54 -5.92 -7.96 12.62
C HIS A 54 -7.12 -7.06 12.35
N CYS A 55 -6.87 -5.81 11.95
CA CYS A 55 -7.90 -4.79 11.82
C CYS A 55 -7.88 -4.10 10.46
N LEU A 56 -9.05 -3.65 10.02
CA LEU A 56 -9.14 -2.54 9.09
C LEU A 56 -9.11 -1.24 9.89
N VAL A 57 -8.21 -0.33 9.53
CA VAL A 57 -8.08 0.97 10.18
C VAL A 57 -8.73 2.01 9.29
N SER A 58 -9.62 2.80 9.85
CA SER A 58 -10.26 3.93 9.17
C SER A 58 -9.97 5.22 9.91
N GLN A 59 -9.67 6.25 9.15
CA GLN A 59 -9.41 7.59 9.68
C GLN A 59 -10.51 8.52 9.21
N SER A 60 -11.01 9.35 10.11
CA SER A 60 -11.80 10.52 9.73
C SER A 60 -10.85 11.67 9.50
N LYS A 61 -11.01 12.39 8.37
CA LYS A 61 -10.26 13.62 8.16
C LYS A 61 -10.96 14.71 8.96
N GLN A 62 -10.24 15.32 9.91
CA GLN A 62 -10.78 16.34 10.80
C GLN A 62 -11.45 17.46 9.97
N GLY A 63 -12.72 17.76 10.25
CA GLY A 63 -13.52 18.73 9.49
C GLY A 63 -14.20 18.21 8.21
N THR A 64 -14.13 16.91 7.91
CA THR A 64 -14.79 16.30 6.74
C THR A 64 -15.66 15.10 7.16
N MET A 65 -16.83 14.92 6.55
CA MET A 65 -17.65 13.70 6.76
C MET A 65 -17.10 12.46 6.03
N TRP A 66 -15.97 12.58 5.32
CA TRP A 66 -15.33 11.47 4.64
C TRP A 66 -14.34 10.76 5.55
N SER A 67 -14.67 9.50 5.85
CA SER A 67 -13.72 8.54 6.39
C SER A 67 -13.12 7.72 5.26
N PHE A 68 -11.82 7.43 5.35
CA PHE A 68 -11.15 6.53 4.42
C PHE A 68 -10.46 5.40 5.18
N CYS A 69 -10.39 4.23 4.55
CA CYS A 69 -9.71 3.07 5.10
C CYS A 69 -8.22 3.15 4.76
N THR A 70 -7.37 3.24 5.78
CA THR A 70 -5.91 3.29 5.64
C THR A 70 -5.38 2.10 4.86
N ASN A 71 -5.93 0.89 5.09
CA ASN A 71 -5.51 -0.32 4.40
C ASN A 71 -5.70 -0.20 2.88
N GLU A 72 -6.84 0.33 2.43
CA GLU A 72 -7.07 0.58 1.01
C GLU A 72 -6.17 1.67 0.46
N GLU A 73 -5.95 2.74 1.22
CA GLU A 73 -5.19 3.89 0.73
C GLU A 73 -3.73 3.51 0.48
N LEU A 74 -3.14 2.68 1.34
CA LEU A 74 -1.82 2.11 1.11
C LEU A 74 -1.74 1.32 -0.21
N LEU A 75 -2.74 0.50 -0.51
CA LEU A 75 -2.79 -0.24 -1.77
C LEU A 75 -2.98 0.70 -2.96
N ARG A 76 -3.83 1.73 -2.85
CA ARG A 76 -4.06 2.72 -3.93
C ARG A 76 -2.83 3.56 -4.25
N LEU A 77 -1.98 3.79 -3.25
CA LEU A 77 -0.70 4.48 -3.41
C LEU A 77 0.41 3.53 -3.90
N GLY A 78 0.14 2.22 -3.94
CA GLY A 78 1.14 1.21 -4.28
C GLY A 78 2.21 1.07 -3.20
N LEU A 79 1.88 1.33 -1.93
CA LEU A 79 2.78 1.26 -0.77
C LEU A 79 2.62 -0.04 0.02
N ALA A 80 1.72 -0.89 -0.42
CA ALA A 80 1.46 -2.21 0.14
C ALA A 80 1.05 -3.17 -0.98
N ARG A 81 1.11 -4.46 -0.68
CA ARG A 81 0.56 -5.54 -1.53
C ARG A 81 -0.61 -6.20 -0.84
N THR A 82 -1.54 -6.77 -1.60
CA THR A 82 -2.61 -7.56 -0.99
C THR A 82 -2.03 -8.84 -0.40
N ALA A 83 -2.40 -9.18 0.82
CA ALA A 83 -1.97 -10.39 1.51
C ALA A 83 -3.18 -11.22 1.97
N PRO A 84 -3.01 -12.52 2.23
CA PRO A 84 -4.02 -13.32 2.91
C PRO A 84 -4.41 -12.70 4.26
N ILE A 85 -5.71 -12.73 4.56
CA ILE A 85 -6.24 -12.22 5.82
C ILE A 85 -6.07 -13.31 6.88
N ALA A 86 -5.10 -13.13 7.78
CA ALA A 86 -4.87 -14.05 8.89
C ALA A 86 -6.12 -14.23 9.74
N GLY A 87 -6.33 -15.43 10.28
CA GLY A 87 -7.45 -15.75 11.19
C GLY A 87 -8.85 -15.71 10.57
N VAL A 88 -9.00 -15.56 9.25
CA VAL A 88 -10.28 -15.67 8.55
C VAL A 88 -10.24 -16.86 7.57
N PRO A 89 -11.18 -17.81 7.64
CA PRO A 89 -11.24 -18.93 6.70
C PRO A 89 -11.39 -18.45 5.25
N PRO A 90 -10.62 -18.99 4.29
CA PRO A 90 -10.70 -18.63 2.88
C PRO A 90 -12.10 -18.80 2.27
N ASP A 91 -12.86 -19.80 2.74
CA ASP A 91 -14.20 -20.12 2.22
C ASP A 91 -15.28 -19.14 2.72
N SER A 92 -14.94 -18.28 3.67
CA SER A 92 -15.90 -17.33 4.23
C SER A 92 -16.25 -16.22 3.23
N ARG A 93 -17.54 -15.84 3.21
CA ARG A 93 -18.00 -14.69 2.41
C ARG A 93 -17.30 -13.38 2.80
N LEU A 94 -16.92 -13.25 4.07
CA LEU A 94 -16.19 -12.09 4.58
C LEU A 94 -14.79 -12.01 3.95
N TYR A 95 -14.04 -13.12 3.94
CA TYR A 95 -12.72 -13.20 3.32
C TYR A 95 -12.77 -12.70 1.87
N TRP A 96 -13.65 -13.30 1.06
CA TRP A 96 -13.79 -12.93 -0.34
C TRP A 96 -14.18 -11.47 -0.54
N ARG A 97 -15.11 -10.94 0.26
CA ARG A 97 -15.54 -9.55 0.17
C ARG A 97 -14.38 -8.59 0.45
N LEU A 98 -13.62 -8.84 1.51
CA LEU A 98 -12.49 -8.02 1.93
C LEU A 98 -11.32 -8.13 0.95
N HIS A 99 -10.93 -9.36 0.61
CA HIS A 99 -9.85 -9.63 -0.32
C HIS A 99 -10.13 -9.01 -1.70
N ARG A 100 -11.36 -9.17 -2.24
CA ARG A 100 -11.75 -8.52 -3.51
C ARG A 100 -11.69 -7.00 -3.44
N ARG A 101 -12.09 -6.40 -2.32
CA ARG A 101 -12.07 -4.94 -2.13
C ARG A 101 -10.63 -4.40 -2.10
N LEU A 102 -9.74 -5.06 -1.36
CA LEU A 102 -8.33 -4.71 -1.26
C LEU A 102 -7.60 -4.94 -2.60
N HIS A 103 -7.78 -6.11 -3.21
CA HIS A 103 -7.14 -6.43 -4.48
C HIS A 103 -7.56 -5.49 -5.62
N ARG A 104 -8.82 -5.02 -5.64
CA ARG A 104 -9.26 -3.96 -6.57
C ARG A 104 -8.47 -2.66 -6.41
N ALA A 105 -8.08 -2.29 -5.18
CA ALA A 105 -7.27 -1.11 -4.93
C ALA A 105 -5.84 -1.28 -5.45
N GLU A 106 -5.26 -2.46 -5.25
CA GLU A 106 -3.94 -2.82 -5.78
C GLU A 106 -3.90 -2.80 -7.31
N VAL A 107 -4.84 -3.47 -7.98
CA VAL A 107 -4.95 -3.46 -9.45
C VAL A 107 -5.13 -2.03 -9.99
N LYS A 108 -5.81 -1.16 -9.25
CA LYS A 108 -5.95 0.26 -9.63
C LYS A 108 -4.64 1.03 -9.49
N ALA A 109 -3.80 0.70 -8.52
CA ALA A 109 -2.47 1.29 -8.37
C ALA A 109 -1.51 0.78 -9.44
N GLU A 110 -1.58 -0.51 -9.76
CA GLU A 110 -0.83 -1.15 -10.85
C GLU A 110 -1.12 -0.49 -12.19
N ARG A 111 -2.41 -0.39 -12.57
CA ARG A 111 -2.83 0.30 -13.80
C ARG A 111 -2.39 1.77 -13.90
N LYS A 112 -2.11 2.40 -12.76
CA LYS A 112 -1.66 3.80 -12.68
C LYS A 112 -0.14 3.91 -12.52
N GLY A 113 0.58 2.80 -12.51
CA GLY A 113 2.02 2.75 -12.28
C GLY A 113 2.44 3.43 -10.97
N ARG A 114 1.71 3.24 -9.87
CA ARG A 114 1.95 3.93 -8.60
C ARG A 114 2.80 3.11 -7.64
N GLY A 115 3.64 3.80 -6.85
CA GLY A 115 4.47 3.20 -5.80
C GLY A 115 5.33 2.05 -6.36
N LEU A 116 5.13 0.85 -5.81
CA LEU A 116 5.77 -0.40 -6.24
C LEU A 116 5.61 -0.72 -7.72
N TRP A 117 4.57 -0.20 -8.36
CA TRP A 117 4.23 -0.49 -9.75
C TRP A 117 4.78 0.55 -10.73
N LYS A 118 5.63 1.48 -10.29
CA LYS A 118 6.28 2.45 -11.18
C LYS A 118 7.22 1.70 -12.15
N GLU A 119 6.90 1.76 -13.44
CA GLU A 119 7.68 1.16 -14.54
C GLU A 119 9.04 1.84 -14.79
N ALA A 120 9.39 2.90 -14.05
CA ALA A 120 10.61 3.68 -14.25
C ALA A 120 11.87 2.80 -14.29
N ASN A 121 11.98 1.78 -13.44
CA ASN A 121 13.15 0.89 -13.48
C ASN A 121 13.24 0.02 -14.74
N LEU A 122 12.13 -0.29 -15.39
CA LEU A 122 12.14 -1.08 -16.63
C LEU A 122 12.33 -0.17 -17.83
N TRP A 123 11.65 0.98 -17.89
CA TRP A 123 11.80 1.95 -18.98
C TRP A 123 13.16 2.67 -18.94
N GLU A 124 13.72 2.96 -17.77
CA GLU A 124 15.09 3.49 -17.66
C GLU A 124 16.12 2.44 -18.05
N ARG A 125 15.91 1.15 -17.72
CA ARG A 125 16.81 0.07 -18.15
C ARG A 125 16.72 -0.19 -19.65
N THR A 126 15.52 -0.25 -20.22
CA THR A 126 15.34 -0.45 -21.66
C THR A 126 15.75 0.79 -22.44
N SER A 127 15.44 2.00 -21.99
CA SER A 127 15.89 3.24 -22.67
C SER A 127 17.40 3.43 -22.57
N LYS A 128 18.05 3.04 -21.46
CA LYS A 128 19.51 3.03 -21.35
C LYS A 128 20.11 1.98 -22.29
N ALA A 129 19.59 0.76 -22.31
CA ALA A 129 20.03 -0.29 -23.22
C ALA A 129 19.82 0.07 -24.71
N LEU A 130 18.70 0.73 -25.04
CA LEU A 130 18.42 1.22 -26.38
C LEU A 130 19.32 2.39 -26.76
N ARG A 131 19.59 3.35 -25.86
CA ARG A 131 20.56 4.44 -26.06
C ARG A 131 21.98 3.93 -26.25
N ASP A 132 22.35 2.86 -25.56
CA ASP A 132 23.67 2.23 -25.68
C ASP A 132 23.79 1.34 -26.91
N SER A 133 22.68 1.03 -27.60
CA SER A 133 22.69 0.21 -28.81
C SER A 133 23.40 0.91 -29.98
N PRO A 134 24.14 0.16 -30.81
CA PRO A 134 24.85 0.72 -31.97
C PRO A 134 23.88 1.34 -33.00
N LEU A 135 22.66 0.82 -33.10
CA LEU A 135 21.60 1.36 -33.97
C LEU A 135 21.20 2.78 -33.57
N PHE A 136 21.04 3.05 -32.27
CA PHE A 136 20.64 4.38 -31.81
C PHE A 136 21.76 5.42 -32.00
N ARG A 137 23.03 5.03 -31.87
CA ARG A 137 24.18 5.88 -32.21
C ARG A 137 24.25 6.19 -33.71
N LEU A 138 23.98 5.20 -34.55
CA LEU A 138 23.94 5.37 -36.01
C LEU A 138 22.83 6.34 -36.43
N MET A 139 21.61 6.18 -35.89
CA MET A 139 20.52 7.12 -36.18
C MET A 139 20.84 8.56 -35.75
N ARG A 140 21.48 8.74 -34.59
CA ARG A 140 21.89 10.07 -34.10
C ARG A 140 22.94 10.72 -35.00
N GLY A 141 23.88 9.92 -35.54
CA GLY A 141 24.88 10.40 -36.49
C GLY A 141 24.34 10.75 -37.86
N ILE A 142 23.24 10.12 -38.29
CA ILE A 142 22.55 10.47 -39.55
C ILE A 142 21.75 11.77 -39.38
N PHE A 143 21.07 11.94 -38.24
CA PHE A 143 20.26 13.13 -37.96
C PHE A 143 21.09 14.42 -37.79
N GLN A 144 22.32 14.32 -37.28
CA GLN A 144 23.24 15.46 -37.15
C GLN A 144 23.91 15.88 -38.48
N ARG A 145 23.72 15.12 -39.57
CA ARG A 145 24.30 15.41 -40.90
C ARG A 145 23.30 16.08 -41.86
N THR A 146 22.07 16.28 -41.43
CA THR A 146 20.98 16.84 -42.25
C THR A 146 20.66 18.30 -41.94
N GLU A 147 21.47 18.99 -41.13
CA GLU A 147 21.54 20.46 -41.07
C GLU A 147 22.85 20.95 -41.68
#